data_AF-A0A8J3EGM2-F1
#
_entry.id   AF-A0A8J3EGM2-F1
#
_cell.length_a   1.000
_cell.length_b   1.000
_cell.length_c   1.000
_cell.angle_alpha   90.00
_cell.angle_beta   90.00
_cell.angle_gamma   90.00
#
_symmetry.space_group_name_H-M   'P 1'
#
loop_
_entity.id
_entity.type
_entity.pdbx_description
1 polymer ?
#
loop_
_entity_poly.entity_id
_entity_poly.type
_entity_poly.pdbx_seq_one_letter_code
_entity_poly.pdbx_strand_id
1 'polypeptide(L)' 'MTGQIALLLRVFILLPLAGLTAALPFVAYDKAAGLVTIDINTASTVLAVLLYGLFSGGTFAWSRWVKRLGGRT' A
#
# COMPACT_ATOMS: atom_id res chain seq x y z
N MET A 1 -28.12 5.18 -18.14
CA MET A 1 -26.86 4.40 -18.08
C MET A 1 -25.88 4.91 -17.01
N THR A 2 -25.95 6.17 -16.58
CA THR A 2 -25.06 6.78 -15.57
C THR A 2 -25.11 6.10 -14.19
N GLY A 3 -26.30 5.65 -13.75
CA GLY A 3 -26.45 4.95 -12.46
C GLY A 3 -25.80 3.57 -12.40
N GLN A 4 -25.77 2.82 -13.51
CA GLN A 4 -25.08 1.54 -13.59
C GLN A 4 -23.56 1.69 -13.57
N ILE A 5 -23.03 2.72 -14.23
CA ILE A 5 -21.59 3.04 -14.19
C ILE A 5 -21.17 3.43 -12.78
N ALA A 6 -21.95 4.26 -12.08
CA ALA A 6 -21.69 4.61 -10.69
C ALA A 6 -21.73 3.38 -9.76
N LEU A 7 -22.65 2.44 -10.01
CA LEU A 7 -22.73 1.17 -9.28
C LEU A 7 -21.52 0.28 -9.52
N LEU A 8 -21.09 0.14 -10.78
CA LEU A 8 -19.88 -0.61 -11.13
C LEU A 8 -18.64 -0.03 -10.48
N LEU A 9 -18.48 1.30 -10.56
CA LEU A 9 -17.36 2.00 -9.94
C LEU A 9 -17.36 1.80 -8.42
N ARG A 10 -18.53 1.89 -7.78
CA ARG A 10 -18.66 1.73 -6.34
C ARG A 10 -18.34 0.30 -5.88
N VAL A 11 -18.86 -0.71 -6.56
CA VAL A 11 -18.75 -2.11 -6.15
C VAL A 11 -17.41 -2.73 -6.52
N PHE A 12 -16.89 -2.45 -7.72
CA PHE A 12 -15.69 -3.13 -8.23
C PHE A 12 -14.40 -2.36 -7.98
N ILE A 13 -14.47 -1.04 -7.73
CA ILE A 13 -13.28 -0.21 -7.53
C ILE A 13 -13.25 0.37 -6.13
N LEU A 14 -14.26 1.15 -5.75
CA LEU A 14 -14.22 1.90 -4.49
C LEU A 14 -14.36 1.00 -3.26
N LEU A 15 -15.21 -0.03 -3.28
CA LEU A 15 -15.40 -0.94 -2.14
C LEU A 15 -14.15 -1.81 -1.87
N PRO A 16 -13.51 -2.42 -2.88
CA PRO A 16 -12.28 -3.16 -2.69
C PRO A 16 -11.12 -2.25 -2.28
N LEU A 17 -11.03 -1.04 -2.85
CA LEU A 17 -10.05 -0.05 -2.39
C LEU A 17 -10.28 0.30 -0.91
N ALA A 18 -11.52 0.53 -0.49
CA ALA A 18 -11.84 0.81 0.90
C ALA A 18 -11.48 -0.35 1.84
N GLY A 19 -11.63 -1.60 1.39
CA GLY A 19 -11.17 -2.78 2.13
C GLY A 19 -9.65 -2.86 2.23
N LEU A 20 -8.94 -2.59 1.14
CA LEU A 20 -7.48 -2.53 1.10
C LEU A 20 -6.93 -1.40 1.97
N THR A 21 -7.58 -0.23 1.96
CA THR A 21 -7.17 0.90 2.79
C THR A 21 -7.52 0.71 4.25
N ALA A 22 -8.63 0.03 4.58
CA ALA A 22 -8.96 -0.32 5.96
C ALA A 22 -7.96 -1.30 6.61
N ALA A 23 -7.19 -2.05 5.80
CA ALA A 23 -6.09 -2.86 6.30
C ALA A 23 -4.84 -2.02 6.64
N LEU A 24 -4.80 -0.74 6.25
CA LEU A 24 -3.68 0.16 6.53
C LEU A 24 -3.92 0.84 7.89
N PRO A 25 -2.92 0.83 8.80
CA PRO A 25 -3.07 1.35 10.16
C PRO A 25 -3.24 2.88 10.23
N PHE A 26 -3.17 3.58 9.10
CA PHE A 26 -3.23 5.04 8.99
C PHE A 26 -4.49 5.55 8.26
N VAL A 27 -5.40 4.66 7.86
CA VAL A 27 -6.67 5.05 7.23
C VAL A 27 -7.83 4.64 8.12
N ALA A 28 -8.67 5.61 8.48
CA ALA A 28 -9.91 5.38 9.20
C ALA A 28 -11.10 5.71 8.30
N TYR A 29 -12.13 4.88 8.34
CA TYR A 29 -13.38 5.10 7.61
C TYR A 29 -14.56 5.19 8.57
N ASP A 30 -15.23 6.34 8.59
CA ASP A 30 -16.47 6.55 9.33
C ASP A 30 -17.67 6.42 8.37
N LYS A 31 -18.41 5.32 8.50
CA LYS A 31 -19.61 5.03 7.71
C LYS A 31 -20.79 5.95 8.05
N ALA A 32 -20.89 6.42 9.30
CA ALA A 32 -21.99 7.27 9.73
C ALA A 32 -21.81 8.70 9.21
N ALA A 33 -20.57 9.20 9.22
CA ALA A 33 -20.23 10.52 8.70
C ALA A 33 -19.90 10.53 7.19
N GLY A 34 -19.67 9.37 6.57
CA GLY A 34 -19.23 9.27 5.18
C GLY A 34 -17.82 9.83 4.95
N LEU A 35 -16.99 9.86 5.99
CA LEU A 35 -15.66 10.47 6.00
C LEU A 35 -14.55 9.42 5.91
N VAL A 36 -13.50 9.77 5.18
CA VAL A 36 -12.23 9.05 5.14
C VAL A 36 -11.18 9.94 5.78
N THR A 37 -10.52 9.46 6.82
CA THR A 37 -9.44 10.17 7.50
C THR A 37 -8.13 9.43 7.24
N ILE A 38 -7.11 10.18 6.84
CA ILE A 38 -5.78 9.63 6.57
C ILE A 38 -4.78 10.36 7.46
N ASP A 39 -4.09 9.62 8.32
CA ASP A 39 -2.96 10.15 9.07
C ASP A 39 -1.71 10.17 8.18
N ILE A 40 -1.33 11.36 7.73
CA ILE A 40 -0.19 11.58 6.84
C ILE A 40 1.13 11.24 7.52
N ASN A 41 1.26 11.46 8.83
CA ASN A 41 2.51 11.17 9.55
C ASN A 41 2.72 9.66 9.66
N THR A 42 1.67 8.93 10.07
CA THR A 42 1.74 7.47 10.14
C THR A 42 1.90 6.86 8.74
N ALA A 43 1.22 7.39 7.72
CA ALA A 43 1.38 6.95 6.33
C ALA A 43 2.82 7.14 5.81
N SER A 44 3.40 8.33 6.05
CA SER A 44 4.77 8.65 5.64
C SER A 44 5.80 7.76 6.32
N THR A 45 5.59 7.45 7.60
CA THR A 45 6.47 6.56 8.36
C THR A 45 6.39 5.13 7.85
N VAL A 46 5.19 4.60 7.58
CA VAL A 46 5.00 3.26 7.02
C VAL A 46 5.64 3.15 5.63
N LEU A 47 5.47 4.16 4.78
CA LEU A 47 6.12 4.22 3.47
C LEU A 47 7.64 4.27 3.60
N ALA A 48 8.18 5.06 4.52
CA ALA A 48 9.62 5.13 4.76
C ALA A 48 10.19 3.77 5.21
N VAL A 49 9.50 3.07 6.12
CA VAL A 49 9.90 1.72 6.57
C VAL A 49 9.83 0.71 5.44
N LEU A 50 8.76 0.75 4.62
CA LEU A 50 8.61 -0.12 3.45
C LEU A 50 9.73 0.10 2.43
N LEU A 51 9.98 1.36 2.07
CA LEU A 51 11.05 1.71 1.13
C LEU A 51 12.41 1.32 1.69
N TYR A 52 12.70 1.65 2.94
CA TYR A 52 13.96 1.27 3.57
C TYR A 52 14.13 -0.26 3.61
N GLY A 53 13.11 -1.02 4.01
CA GLY A 53 13.13 -2.48 4.03
C GLY A 53 13.31 -3.10 2.65
N LEU A 54 12.64 -2.56 1.62
CA LEU A 54 12.79 -2.99 0.23
C LEU A 54 14.19 -2.70 -0.31
N PHE A 55 14.71 -1.50 -0.11
CA PHE A 55 16.02 -1.11 -0.62
C PHE A 55 17.14 -1.83 0.12
N SER A 56 17.13 -1.83 1.46
CA SER A 56 18.14 -2.51 2.28
C SER A 56 18.04 -4.03 2.14
N GLY A 57 16.86 -4.61 2.32
CA GLY A 57 16.62 -6.03 2.13
C GLY A 57 16.94 -6.48 0.70
N GLY A 58 16.58 -5.68 -0.30
CA GLY A 58 16.92 -5.89 -1.70
C GLY A 58 18.41 -5.87 -1.96
N THR A 59 19.15 -4.90 -1.41
CA THR A 59 20.63 -4.86 -1.54
C THR A 59 21.29 -6.04 -0.83
N PHE A 60 20.80 -6.46 0.34
CA PHE A 60 21.32 -7.64 1.02
C PHE A 60 21.01 -8.94 0.26
N ALA A 61 19.80 -9.10 -0.26
CA ALA A 61 19.41 -10.24 -1.08
C ALA A 61 20.23 -10.30 -2.38
N TRP A 62 20.41 -9.15 -3.03
CA TRP A 62 21.24 -9.00 -4.20
C TRP A 62 22.70 -9.34 -3.92
N SER A 63 23.29 -8.80 -2.84
CA SER A 63 24.65 -9.10 -2.43
C SER A 63 24.85 -10.60 -2.18
N ARG A 64 23.89 -11.26 -1.52
CA ARG A 64 23.91 -12.71 -1.31
C ARG A 64 23.80 -13.50 -2.61
N TRP A 65 22.97 -13.05 -3.54
CA TRP A 65 22.82 -13.67 -4.86
C TRP A 65 24.11 -13.53 -5.69
N VAL A 66 24.68 -12.33 -5.77
CA VAL A 66 25.96 -12.05 -6.44
C VAL A 66 27.10 -12.90 -5.86
N LYS A 67 27.19 -13.00 -4.52
CA LYS A 67 28.20 -13.84 -3.86
C LYS A 67 28.04 -15.32 -4.19
N ARG A 68 26.79 -15.82 -4.29
CA ARG A 68 26.53 -17.20 -4.74
C ARG A 68 26.96 -17.45 -6.18
N LEU A 69 26.98 -16.43 -7.02
CA LEU A 69 27.43 -16.51 -8.42
C LEU A 69 28.93 -16.32 -8.62
N GLY A 70 29.72 -16.30 -7.53
CA GLY A 70 31.18 -16.18 -7.61
C GLY A 70 31.71 -14.74 -7.54
N GLY A 71 30.87 -13.78 -7.14
CA GLY A 71 31.35 -12.46 -6.68
C GLY A 71 31.94 -11.54 -7.74
N ARG A 72 31.66 -11.77 -9.02
CA ARG A 72 32.01 -10.84 -10.10
C ARG A 72 30.84 -9.87 -10.34
N THR A 73 30.72 -8.86 -9.49
CA THR A 73 30.09 -7.59 -9.87
C THR A 73 31.19 -6.59 -10.19
#